data_AF-A0A6B1DNL0-F1
#
_entry.id   AF-A0A6B1DNL0-F1
#
_cell.length_a   1.000
_cell.length_b   1.000
_cell.length_c   1.000
_cell.angle_alpha   90.00
_cell.angle_beta   90.00
_cell.angle_gamma   90.00
#
_symmetry.space_group_name_H-M   'P 1'
#
loop_
_entity.id
_entity.type
_entity.pdbx_description
1 polymer ?
#
loop_
_entity_poly.entity_id
_entity_poly.type
_entity_poly.pdbx_seq_one_letter_code
_entity_poly.pdbx_strand_id
1 'polypeptide(L)'
;MEPRMHGRRSMAITKPWTVPSEPREAEPALSVDLSKPIPSWNTPEYPAEWPRSDEMSTVPRHVAILNYLLNALSFLLARRGRPFGINQDIGLHFFDADGQQQRCDPDMIVMPFPNTGRGSLRRWDMPCPPDCVIEVASPSTVDNDLGIKKEWYAGMGIREYWVLDPVDSDDPSHLESGLLLPDGPMMGWQLERGRYESLGTVCDEAARSWSAYSPVLDCGLLLVQELHQHETDGGYRILDPETGEPLVSSKEKDDLLEAQQSQLRAQQARLDERNAEIAGMAAALARIQFGDAVADELRLMMQQSSASLPHAELVQAWMDNGSAEAFLDLARQHFGLSASQD
;
A
#
# COMPACT_ATOMS: atom_id res chain seq x y z
N MET A 1 -12.41 62.87 9.30
CA MET A 1 -11.73 61.57 9.45
C MET A 1 -12.44 60.62 8.49
N GLU A 2 -11.87 60.41 7.31
CA GLU A 2 -12.39 59.51 6.27
C GLU A 2 -11.24 58.59 5.83
N PRO A 3 -11.49 57.31 5.52
CA PRO A 3 -10.43 56.32 5.30
C PRO A 3 -9.90 56.35 3.86
N ARG A 4 -8.57 56.22 3.73
CA ARG A 4 -7.85 56.10 2.45
C ARG A 4 -8.01 54.69 1.86
N MET A 5 -8.72 54.60 0.73
CA MET A 5 -8.68 53.46 -0.19
C MET A 5 -7.29 53.38 -0.86
N HIS A 6 -6.61 52.24 -0.75
CA HIS A 6 -5.38 51.94 -1.50
C HIS A 6 -5.76 51.23 -2.81
N GLY A 7 -5.49 51.89 -3.94
CA GLY A 7 -5.72 51.35 -5.28
C GLY A 7 -4.69 50.29 -5.69
N ARG A 8 -5.17 49.14 -6.15
CA ARG A 8 -4.38 48.12 -6.88
C ARG A 8 -3.94 48.70 -8.23
N ARG A 9 -2.63 48.67 -8.52
CA ARG A 9 -2.09 48.94 -9.86
C ARG A 9 -2.12 47.66 -10.68
N SER A 10 -2.90 47.69 -11.76
CA SER A 10 -2.86 46.71 -12.85
C SER A 10 -1.70 47.07 -13.80
N MET A 11 -0.78 46.13 -14.06
CA MET A 11 0.17 46.25 -15.17
C MET A 11 -0.40 45.51 -16.37
N ALA A 12 -0.86 46.27 -17.37
CA ALA A 12 -1.26 45.76 -18.66
C ALA A 12 -0.03 45.38 -19.49
N ILE A 13 0.05 44.13 -19.94
CA ILE A 13 1.05 43.68 -20.92
C ILE A 13 0.55 44.09 -22.31
N THR A 14 1.09 45.18 -22.82
CA THR A 14 0.88 45.66 -24.20
C THR A 14 1.94 45.05 -25.12
N LYS A 15 1.61 43.93 -25.78
CA LYS A 15 2.09 43.55 -27.14
C LYS A 15 1.49 42.18 -27.55
N PRO A 16 0.76 42.07 -28.66
CA PRO A 16 0.39 40.77 -29.20
C PRO A 16 1.62 40.11 -29.84
N TRP A 17 1.97 38.91 -29.38
CA TRP A 17 3.08 38.13 -29.93
C TRP A 17 2.60 37.33 -31.14
N THR A 18 3.20 37.55 -32.31
CA THR A 18 2.99 36.77 -33.53
C THR A 18 3.86 35.52 -33.53
N VAL A 19 3.25 34.38 -33.82
CA VAL A 19 3.86 33.06 -33.93
C VAL A 19 4.86 33.01 -35.11
N PRO A 20 6.14 32.70 -34.89
CA PRO A 20 7.02 32.23 -35.97
C PRO A 20 6.55 30.83 -36.38
N SER A 21 6.22 30.65 -37.66
CA SER A 21 5.90 29.32 -38.20
C SER A 21 7.19 28.50 -38.28
N GLU A 22 7.32 27.48 -37.42
CA GLU A 22 8.42 26.51 -37.47
C GLU A 22 8.20 25.38 -38.50
N PRO A 23 9.27 24.72 -38.96
CA PRO A 23 9.23 23.75 -40.04
C PRO A 23 8.56 22.45 -39.58
N ARG A 24 7.70 21.90 -40.44
CA ARG A 24 7.20 20.52 -40.34
C ARG A 24 8.37 19.56 -40.54
N GLU A 25 8.66 18.76 -39.52
CA GLU A 25 9.08 17.34 -39.54
C GLU A 25 10.04 17.07 -38.38
N ALA A 26 9.53 16.48 -37.29
CA ALA A 26 10.35 15.83 -36.28
C ALA A 26 10.53 14.36 -36.69
N GLU A 27 11.78 13.89 -36.76
CA GLU A 27 12.08 12.49 -37.08
C GLU A 27 11.51 11.52 -36.03
N PRO A 28 11.02 10.32 -36.44
CA PRO A 28 10.46 9.35 -35.51
C PRO A 28 11.56 8.69 -34.66
N ALA A 29 11.30 8.55 -33.35
CA ALA A 29 12.20 7.90 -32.41
C ALA A 29 12.44 6.42 -32.78
N LEU A 30 13.69 5.96 -32.68
CA LEU A 30 14.11 4.58 -32.92
C LEU A 30 13.45 3.61 -31.94
N SER A 31 12.97 2.46 -32.43
CA SER A 31 12.38 1.39 -31.61
C SER A 31 13.45 0.72 -30.74
N VAL A 32 13.33 0.80 -29.41
CA VAL A 32 14.21 0.13 -28.45
C VAL A 32 13.66 -1.25 -28.10
N ASP A 33 14.51 -2.28 -28.17
CA ASP A 33 14.20 -3.66 -27.79
C ASP A 33 14.22 -3.81 -26.26
N LEU A 34 13.03 -3.85 -25.65
CA LEU A 34 12.82 -3.96 -24.19
C LEU A 34 13.05 -5.39 -23.63
N SER A 35 13.40 -6.37 -24.47
CA SER A 35 13.62 -7.77 -24.05
C SER A 35 15.03 -8.05 -23.54
N LYS A 36 15.96 -7.09 -23.69
CA LYS A 36 17.34 -7.22 -23.23
C LYS A 36 17.48 -6.64 -21.81
N PRO A 37 18.01 -7.39 -20.83
CA PRO A 37 18.39 -6.85 -19.54
C PRO A 37 19.37 -5.69 -19.77
N ILE A 38 18.97 -4.50 -19.32
CA ILE A 38 19.82 -3.33 -19.39
C ILE A 38 20.95 -3.57 -18.37
N PRO A 39 22.24 -3.41 -18.76
CA PRO A 39 23.35 -3.59 -17.85
C PRO A 39 23.13 -2.77 -16.57
N SER A 40 23.43 -3.36 -15.41
CA SER A 40 23.60 -2.60 -14.18
C SER A 40 24.74 -1.62 -14.44
N TRP A 41 24.41 -0.39 -14.78
CA TRP A 41 25.43 0.59 -15.13
C TRP A 41 26.23 0.88 -13.87
N ASN A 42 27.54 0.68 -13.96
CA ASN A 42 28.52 1.25 -13.05
C ASN A 42 28.41 2.78 -13.16
N THR A 43 27.39 3.36 -12.55
CA THR A 43 27.49 4.72 -12.03
C THR A 43 28.68 4.71 -11.09
N PRO A 44 29.69 5.58 -11.27
CA PRO A 44 30.57 5.91 -10.16
C PRO A 44 29.68 6.19 -8.95
N GLU A 45 30.05 5.69 -7.77
CA GLU A 45 29.49 6.15 -6.51
C GLU A 45 29.75 7.66 -6.41
N TYR A 46 28.89 8.46 -7.05
CA TYR A 46 28.65 9.79 -6.55
C TYR A 46 28.00 9.54 -5.20
N PRO A 47 28.61 9.99 -4.09
CA PRO A 47 27.92 9.90 -2.82
C PRO A 47 26.57 10.55 -3.07
N ALA A 48 25.49 9.80 -2.82
CA ALA A 48 24.23 10.44 -2.54
C ALA A 48 24.59 11.51 -1.51
N GLU A 49 24.48 12.79 -1.88
CA GLU A 49 24.34 13.79 -0.86
C GLU A 49 23.06 13.39 -0.16
N TRP A 50 23.23 12.66 0.94
CA TRP A 50 22.16 12.39 1.87
C TRP A 50 21.48 13.74 2.10
N PRO A 51 20.13 13.81 2.01
CA PRO A 51 19.44 15.02 2.44
C PRO A 51 20.01 15.38 3.81
N ARG A 52 20.36 16.65 4.00
CA ARG A 52 20.93 17.12 5.25
C ARG A 52 19.96 16.67 6.35
N SER A 53 20.46 16.01 7.39
CA SER A 53 19.62 15.38 8.43
C SER A 53 18.61 16.33 9.10
N ASP A 54 18.88 17.62 8.95
CA ASP A 54 18.15 18.81 9.38
C ASP A 54 17.01 19.24 8.44
N GLU A 55 16.96 18.72 7.21
CA GLU A 55 15.87 18.88 6.22
C GLU A 55 14.86 17.71 6.28
N MET A 56 15.22 16.58 6.91
CA MET A 56 14.35 15.42 7.16
C MET A 56 13.33 15.63 8.29
N SER A 57 12.80 16.84 8.43
CA SER A 57 11.62 17.09 9.25
C SER A 57 10.35 16.88 8.43
N THR A 58 10.28 15.83 7.62
CA THR A 58 9.02 15.40 7.02
C THR A 58 8.28 14.55 8.05
N VAL A 59 7.20 15.15 8.56
CA VAL A 59 6.16 14.59 9.42
C VAL A 59 5.92 13.10 9.06
N PRO A 60 5.75 12.18 10.04
CA PRO A 60 5.56 10.74 9.80
C PRO A 60 4.66 10.36 8.60
N ARG A 61 3.69 11.23 8.27
CA ARG A 61 2.77 11.11 7.15
C ARG A 61 3.40 11.12 5.75
N HIS A 62 4.41 11.96 5.48
CA HIS A 62 5.06 12.02 4.16
C HIS A 62 5.69 10.65 3.80
N VAL A 63 6.46 10.09 4.74
CA VAL A 63 7.08 8.76 4.60
C VAL A 63 6.02 7.66 4.50
N ALA A 64 4.92 7.79 5.24
CA ALA A 64 3.81 6.83 5.19
C ALA A 64 3.15 6.79 3.80
N ILE A 65 2.91 7.96 3.18
CA ILE A 65 2.36 8.08 1.81
C ILE A 65 3.30 7.41 0.81
N LEU A 66 4.59 7.74 0.84
CA LEU A 66 5.57 7.16 -0.08
C LEU A 66 5.65 5.63 0.06
N ASN A 67 5.74 5.10 1.28
CA ASN A 67 5.77 3.66 1.53
C ASN A 67 4.50 2.95 1.04
N TYR A 68 3.35 3.56 1.22
CA TYR A 68 2.10 3.03 0.67
C TYR A 68 2.13 2.98 -0.85
N LEU A 69 2.46 4.10 -1.49
CA LEU A 69 2.49 4.20 -2.95
C LEU A 69 3.47 3.22 -3.57
N LEU A 70 4.66 3.05 -2.99
CA LEU A 70 5.64 2.06 -3.44
C LEU A 70 5.05 0.65 -3.43
N ASN A 71 4.40 0.24 -2.33
CA ASN A 71 3.82 -1.09 -2.21
C ASN A 71 2.63 -1.28 -3.16
N ALA A 72 1.73 -0.29 -3.23
CA ALA A 72 0.52 -0.35 -4.06
C ALA A 72 0.86 -0.36 -5.56
N LEU A 73 1.72 0.55 -6.01
CA LEU A 73 2.16 0.62 -7.41
C LEU A 73 3.02 -0.59 -7.79
N SER A 74 3.90 -1.06 -6.90
CA SER A 74 4.67 -2.29 -7.18
C SER A 74 3.76 -3.50 -7.37
N PHE A 75 2.74 -3.65 -6.53
CA PHE A 75 1.74 -4.71 -6.66
C PHE A 75 0.97 -4.60 -7.98
N LEU A 76 0.45 -3.41 -8.29
CA LEU A 76 -0.33 -3.15 -9.50
C LEU A 76 0.50 -3.41 -10.77
N LEU A 77 1.71 -2.83 -10.86
CA LEU A 77 2.57 -2.94 -12.03
C LEU A 77 3.11 -4.37 -12.21
N ALA A 78 3.38 -5.10 -11.12
CA ALA A 78 3.77 -6.51 -11.20
C ALA A 78 2.66 -7.37 -11.81
N ARG A 79 1.39 -7.11 -11.51
CA ARG A 79 0.25 -7.83 -12.09
C ARG A 79 0.13 -7.66 -13.60
N ARG A 80 0.65 -6.56 -14.16
CA ARG A 80 0.63 -6.27 -15.59
C ARG A 80 1.67 -7.03 -16.42
N GLY A 81 2.60 -7.74 -15.78
CA GLY A 81 3.52 -8.67 -16.46
C GLY A 81 4.57 -8.01 -17.38
N ARG A 82 4.80 -6.70 -17.23
CA ARG A 82 5.87 -5.97 -17.95
C ARG A 82 6.95 -5.51 -16.95
N PRO A 83 8.24 -5.47 -17.35
CA PRO A 83 9.28 -4.91 -16.50
C PRO A 83 9.01 -3.43 -16.19
N PHE A 84 9.20 -3.05 -14.93
CA PHE A 84 9.08 -1.67 -14.44
C PHE A 84 10.11 -1.43 -13.34
N GLY A 85 10.34 -0.17 -13.01
CA GLY A 85 11.18 0.25 -11.89
C GLY A 85 10.47 1.35 -11.10
N ILE A 86 10.52 1.25 -9.77
CA ILE A 86 10.10 2.32 -8.87
C ILE A 86 11.27 2.62 -7.95
N ASN A 87 11.66 3.88 -7.85
CA ASN A 87 12.67 4.34 -6.93
C ASN A 87 12.11 5.50 -6.11
N GLN A 88 12.56 5.61 -4.86
CA GLN A 88 12.27 6.72 -3.95
C GLN A 88 13.56 7.44 -3.60
N ASP A 89 13.46 8.74 -3.29
CA ASP A 89 14.57 9.56 -2.80
C ASP A 89 15.86 9.40 -3.63
N ILE A 90 15.73 9.47 -4.96
CA ILE A 90 16.84 9.18 -5.88
C ILE A 90 17.24 10.42 -6.68
N GLY A 91 18.53 10.75 -6.67
CA GLY A 91 19.00 11.88 -7.48
C GLY A 91 18.86 11.61 -8.97
N LEU A 92 18.31 12.57 -9.71
CA LEU A 92 18.12 12.53 -11.15
C LEU A 92 18.91 13.67 -11.81
N HIS A 93 19.97 13.32 -12.52
CA HIS A 93 20.75 14.25 -13.33
C HIS A 93 20.20 14.36 -14.75
N PHE A 94 20.17 15.58 -15.29
CA PHE A 94 19.71 15.85 -16.65
C PHE A 94 20.37 17.13 -17.19
N PHE A 95 20.10 17.44 -18.46
CA PHE A 95 20.44 18.73 -19.05
C PHE A 95 19.17 19.54 -19.23
N ASP A 96 19.15 20.79 -18.79
CA ASP A 96 18.03 21.70 -19.02
C ASP A 96 17.98 22.21 -20.47
N ALA A 97 17.02 23.08 -20.76
CA ALA A 97 16.82 23.66 -22.09
C ALA A 97 18.02 24.48 -22.59
N ASP A 98 18.84 25.01 -21.68
CA ASP A 98 20.06 25.76 -21.99
C ASP A 98 21.30 24.84 -22.09
N GLY A 99 21.11 23.53 -21.99
CA GLY A 99 22.17 22.53 -22.02
C GLY A 99 23.05 22.52 -20.76
N GLN A 100 22.61 23.13 -19.66
CA GLN A 100 23.31 23.09 -18.39
C GLN A 100 22.97 21.79 -17.65
N GLN A 101 23.97 21.18 -17.03
CA GLN A 101 23.75 20.00 -16.22
C GLN A 101 23.05 20.40 -14.92
N GLN A 102 21.91 19.77 -14.66
CA GLN A 102 21.09 19.95 -13.47
C GLN A 102 20.95 18.64 -12.69
N ARG A 103 20.46 18.76 -11.46
CA ARG A 103 20.03 17.65 -10.61
C ARG A 103 18.74 18.05 -9.89
N CYS A 104 17.80 17.12 -9.81
CA CYS A 104 16.69 17.16 -8.89
C CYS A 104 16.55 15.81 -8.19
N ASP A 105 15.91 15.80 -7.03
CA ASP A 105 15.67 14.58 -6.25
C ASP A 105 14.15 14.41 -6.16
N PRO A 106 13.54 13.54 -6.98
CA PRO A 106 12.12 13.22 -6.91
C PRO A 106 11.84 12.27 -5.74
N ASP A 107 10.76 12.51 -5.00
CA ASP A 107 10.36 11.63 -3.89
C ASP A 107 10.01 10.21 -4.39
N MET A 108 9.37 10.10 -5.55
CA MET A 108 9.14 8.83 -6.23
C MET A 108 9.16 8.97 -7.76
N ILE A 109 9.84 8.02 -8.41
CA ILE A 109 9.92 7.93 -9.87
C ILE A 109 9.50 6.54 -10.35
N VAL A 110 8.59 6.49 -11.32
CA VAL A 110 8.08 5.27 -11.94
C VAL A 110 8.60 5.19 -13.38
N MET A 111 9.26 4.08 -13.71
CA MET A 111 9.92 3.87 -14.99
C MET A 111 9.35 2.66 -15.73
N PRO A 112 9.19 2.71 -17.06
CA PRO A 112 8.71 1.60 -17.88
C PRO A 112 9.78 0.53 -18.16
N PHE A 113 10.82 0.48 -17.33
CA PHE A 113 11.95 -0.42 -17.42
C PHE A 113 12.51 -0.66 -16.01
N PRO A 114 13.14 -1.82 -15.75
CA PRO A 114 13.69 -2.12 -14.44
C PRO A 114 14.92 -1.27 -14.16
N ASN A 115 15.10 -0.87 -12.91
CA ASN A 115 16.33 -0.28 -12.42
C ASN A 115 16.94 -1.20 -11.35
N THR A 116 18.13 -1.74 -11.64
CA THR A 116 18.89 -2.57 -10.70
C THR A 116 20.05 -1.82 -10.05
N GLY A 117 20.24 -0.55 -10.41
CA GLY A 117 21.27 0.32 -9.84
C GLY A 117 20.88 0.86 -8.47
N ARG A 118 21.88 1.27 -7.68
CA ARG A 118 21.69 1.89 -6.36
C ARG A 118 22.16 3.36 -6.30
N GLY A 119 22.72 3.89 -7.37
CA GLY A 119 23.20 5.27 -7.45
C GLY A 119 22.19 6.19 -8.14
N SER A 120 22.54 7.48 -8.24
CA SER A 120 21.74 8.48 -8.94
C SER A 120 21.43 8.09 -10.38
N LEU A 121 20.24 8.43 -10.82
CA LEU A 121 19.78 8.31 -12.19
C LEU A 121 20.36 9.42 -13.06
N ARG A 122 20.59 9.12 -14.34
CA ARG A 122 21.00 10.09 -15.35
C ARG A 122 20.08 9.97 -16.54
N ARG A 123 19.38 11.05 -16.90
CA ARG A 123 18.37 11.02 -17.95
C ARG A 123 18.91 10.51 -19.28
N TRP A 124 20.15 10.85 -19.64
CA TRP A 124 20.78 10.43 -20.90
C TRP A 124 21.21 8.94 -20.94
N ASP A 125 21.23 8.24 -19.81
CA ASP A 125 21.49 6.79 -19.77
C ASP A 125 20.20 5.96 -19.85
N MET A 126 19.03 6.60 -19.67
CA MET A 126 17.75 5.91 -19.69
C MET A 126 17.31 5.64 -21.13
N PRO A 127 16.75 4.46 -21.43
CA PRO A 127 16.29 4.12 -22.78
C PRO A 127 15.12 4.99 -23.25
N CYS A 128 14.33 5.52 -22.31
CA CYS A 128 13.22 6.43 -22.55
C CYS A 128 12.95 7.24 -21.26
N PRO A 129 12.16 8.32 -21.30
CA PRO A 129 11.75 9.03 -20.10
C PRO A 129 11.02 8.11 -19.10
N PRO A 130 11.10 8.42 -17.80
CA PRO A 130 10.18 7.87 -16.80
C PRO A 130 8.71 8.09 -17.19
N ASP A 131 7.86 7.19 -16.71
CA ASP A 131 6.42 7.25 -16.91
C ASP A 131 5.80 8.33 -16.04
N CYS A 132 6.18 8.35 -14.77
CA CYS A 132 5.58 9.23 -13.79
C CYS A 132 6.62 9.67 -12.76
N VAL A 133 6.50 10.91 -12.30
CA VAL A 133 7.10 11.36 -11.04
C VAL A 133 5.97 11.73 -10.07
N ILE A 134 6.13 11.38 -8.80
CA ILE A 134 5.22 11.76 -7.72
C ILE A 134 6.05 12.44 -6.63
N GLU A 135 5.66 13.64 -6.23
CA GLU A 135 6.22 14.38 -5.10
C GLU A 135 5.16 14.44 -3.99
N VAL A 136 5.59 14.38 -2.74
CA VAL A 136 4.73 14.61 -1.57
C VAL A 136 5.11 15.96 -0.99
N ALA A 137 4.22 16.93 -1.15
CA ALA A 137 4.46 18.33 -0.83
C ALA A 137 4.99 18.50 0.61
N SER A 138 5.96 19.39 0.76
CA SER A 138 6.45 19.82 2.07
C SER A 138 6.55 21.34 2.09
N PRO A 139 6.49 21.99 3.28
CA PRO A 139 6.59 23.45 3.37
C PRO A 139 7.90 24.00 2.76
N SER A 140 8.98 23.21 2.74
CA SER A 140 10.28 23.60 2.20
C SER A 140 10.44 23.38 0.69
N THR A 141 9.63 22.50 0.08
CA THR A 141 9.80 22.11 -1.34
C THR A 141 8.63 22.48 -2.24
N VAL A 142 7.43 22.74 -1.70
CA VAL A 142 6.19 22.90 -2.48
C VAL A 142 6.30 23.95 -3.59
N ASP A 143 6.97 25.08 -3.34
CA ASP A 143 7.18 26.13 -4.36
C ASP A 143 8.05 25.63 -5.53
N ASN A 144 9.05 24.79 -5.26
CA ASN A 144 9.89 24.18 -6.29
C ASN A 144 9.17 23.07 -7.04
N ASP A 145 8.38 22.26 -6.34
CA ASP A 145 7.58 21.17 -6.89
C ASP A 145 6.53 21.72 -7.88
N LEU A 146 5.80 22.77 -7.49
CA LEU A 146 4.82 23.44 -8.35
C LEU A 146 5.45 24.35 -9.42
N GLY A 147 6.73 24.72 -9.25
CA GLY A 147 7.48 25.61 -10.12
C GLY A 147 8.51 24.89 -10.99
N ILE A 148 9.79 25.06 -10.65
CA ILE A 148 10.91 24.69 -11.52
C ILE A 148 11.00 23.20 -11.81
N LYS A 149 10.68 22.32 -10.83
CA LYS A 149 10.74 20.87 -11.05
C LYS A 149 9.73 20.43 -12.11
N LYS A 150 8.52 21.01 -12.11
CA LYS A 150 7.51 20.78 -13.14
C LYS A 150 8.03 21.10 -14.55
N GLU A 151 8.75 22.21 -14.72
CA GLU A 151 9.36 22.56 -16.01
C GLU A 151 10.47 21.58 -16.41
N TRP A 152 11.31 21.18 -15.45
CA TRP A 152 12.35 20.17 -15.67
C TRP A 152 11.79 18.81 -16.06
N TYR A 153 10.75 18.34 -15.37
CA TYR A 153 10.11 17.06 -15.67
C TYR A 153 9.47 17.06 -17.07
N ALA A 154 8.82 18.17 -17.45
CA ALA A 154 8.31 18.34 -18.82
C ALA A 154 9.42 18.31 -19.86
N GLY A 155 10.52 19.03 -19.62
CA GLY A 155 11.69 19.07 -20.50
C GLY A 155 12.38 17.71 -20.67
N MET A 156 12.37 16.87 -19.63
CA MET A 156 12.89 15.50 -19.69
C MET A 156 11.98 14.52 -20.43
N GLY A 157 10.73 14.91 -20.71
CA GLY A 157 9.73 14.09 -21.38
C GLY A 157 8.95 13.15 -20.45
N ILE A 158 8.91 13.42 -19.14
CA ILE A 158 8.20 12.59 -18.18
C ILE A 158 6.69 12.70 -18.42
N ARG A 159 6.03 11.57 -18.65
CA ARG A 159 4.68 11.54 -19.22
C ARG A 159 3.61 12.03 -18.25
N GLU A 160 3.83 11.86 -16.96
CA GLU A 160 2.90 12.27 -15.91
C GLU A 160 3.64 12.79 -14.67
N TYR A 161 3.06 13.79 -14.02
CA TYR A 161 3.63 14.40 -12.81
C TYR A 161 2.53 14.64 -11.78
N TRP A 162 2.73 14.17 -10.55
CA TRP A 162 1.83 14.41 -9.43
C TRP A 162 2.52 15.10 -8.28
N VAL A 163 1.79 15.98 -7.61
CA VAL A 163 2.14 16.51 -6.29
C VAL A 163 0.98 16.20 -5.36
N LEU A 164 1.29 15.52 -4.26
CA LEU A 164 0.32 15.07 -3.26
C LEU A 164 0.54 15.84 -1.95
N ASP A 165 -0.53 16.38 -1.40
CA ASP A 165 -0.50 17.09 -0.14
C ASP A 165 -0.59 16.10 1.04
N PRO A 166 0.34 16.11 2.01
CA PRO A 166 0.25 15.30 3.21
C PRO A 166 -0.76 15.90 4.21
N VAL A 167 -2.01 16.10 3.77
CA VAL A 167 -3.11 16.63 4.59
C VAL A 167 -3.16 15.89 5.92
N ASP A 168 -3.21 16.63 7.03
CA ASP A 168 -3.36 16.05 8.36
C ASP A 168 -4.83 15.90 8.75
N SER A 169 -5.14 14.88 9.53
CA SER A 169 -6.50 14.54 9.97
C SER A 169 -7.07 15.46 11.03
N ASP A 170 -6.23 16.27 11.67
CA ASP A 170 -6.60 17.10 12.82
C ASP A 170 -7.47 18.30 12.44
N ASP A 171 -7.35 18.79 11.20
CA ASP A 171 -8.22 19.82 10.64
C ASP A 171 -8.88 19.33 9.35
N PRO A 172 -10.15 18.91 9.42
CA PRO A 172 -10.90 18.45 8.26
C PRO A 172 -10.99 19.43 7.09
N SER A 173 -10.83 20.73 7.32
CA SER A 173 -10.90 21.72 6.24
C SER A 173 -9.74 21.59 5.25
N HIS A 174 -8.59 21.07 5.68
CA HIS A 174 -7.44 20.83 4.81
C HIS A 174 -7.70 19.72 3.78
N LEU A 175 -8.67 18.84 4.02
CA LEU A 175 -9.09 17.90 2.98
C LEU A 175 -9.86 18.60 1.87
N GLU A 176 -10.62 19.64 2.19
CA GLU A 176 -11.41 20.39 1.20
C GLU A 176 -10.53 21.34 0.37
N SER A 177 -9.58 22.03 1.02
CA SER A 177 -8.77 23.07 0.36
C SER A 177 -7.34 22.67 0.01
N GLY A 178 -6.85 21.54 0.53
CA GLY A 178 -5.41 21.30 0.67
C GLY A 178 -4.85 22.01 1.92
N LEU A 179 -3.70 21.55 2.38
CA LEU A 179 -2.87 22.15 3.44
C LEU A 179 -1.75 23.02 2.83
N LEU A 180 -1.05 22.49 1.83
CA LEU A 180 0.08 23.11 1.14
C LEU A 180 -0.23 23.44 -0.32
N LEU A 181 -1.12 22.67 -0.94
CA LEU A 181 -1.45 22.83 -2.35
C LEU A 181 -2.61 23.83 -2.57
N PRO A 182 -2.54 24.67 -3.62
CA PRO A 182 -3.52 25.72 -3.83
C PRO A 182 -4.87 25.25 -4.38
N ASP A 183 -4.90 24.11 -5.09
CA ASP A 183 -6.07 23.63 -5.84
C ASP A 183 -6.56 22.26 -5.31
N GLY A 184 -6.48 22.07 -4.00
CA GLY A 184 -6.87 20.83 -3.34
C GLY A 184 -5.68 19.89 -3.07
N PRO A 185 -5.94 18.76 -2.39
CA PRO A 185 -4.89 17.95 -1.78
C PRO A 185 -4.09 17.11 -2.79
N MET A 186 -4.50 17.03 -4.06
CA MET A 186 -3.70 16.38 -5.09
C MET A 186 -3.78 17.17 -6.37
N MET A 187 -2.65 17.29 -7.06
CA MET A 187 -2.56 17.95 -8.34
C MET A 187 -1.75 17.07 -9.29
N GLY A 188 -2.32 16.80 -10.47
CA GLY A 188 -1.71 15.94 -11.48
C GLY A 188 -1.61 16.65 -12.82
N TRP A 189 -0.60 16.30 -13.60
CA TRP A 189 -0.43 16.79 -14.95
C TRP A 189 0.03 15.68 -15.90
N GLN A 190 -0.48 15.71 -17.12
CA GLN A 190 -0.03 14.85 -18.22
C GLN A 190 0.72 15.68 -19.26
N LEU A 191 1.84 15.13 -19.75
CA LEU A 191 2.67 15.81 -20.74
C LEU A 191 2.02 15.73 -22.12
N GLU A 192 1.66 16.89 -22.66
CA GLU A 192 1.08 17.07 -23.99
C GLU A 192 1.92 18.08 -24.78
N ARG A 193 2.50 17.62 -25.91
CA ARG A 193 3.30 18.47 -26.82
C ARG A 193 4.38 19.30 -26.10
N GLY A 194 5.05 18.69 -25.12
CA GLY A 194 6.15 19.32 -24.36
C GLY A 194 5.69 20.27 -23.25
N ARG A 195 4.39 20.29 -22.90
CA ARG A 195 3.85 21.06 -21.78
C ARG A 195 2.94 20.20 -20.93
N TYR A 196 2.90 20.49 -19.63
CA TYR A 196 2.01 19.80 -18.71
C TYR A 196 0.60 20.39 -18.74
N GLU A 197 -0.38 19.57 -19.11
CA GLU A 197 -1.81 19.87 -19.03
C GLU A 197 -2.37 19.27 -17.74
N SER A 198 -3.26 19.99 -17.06
CA SER A 198 -3.80 19.54 -15.77
C SER A 198 -4.70 18.32 -15.95
N LEU A 199 -4.47 17.30 -15.11
CA LEU A 199 -5.40 16.21 -14.93
C LEU A 199 -6.54 16.66 -14.02
N GLY A 200 -7.74 16.12 -14.28
CA GLY A 200 -8.93 16.44 -13.49
C GLY A 200 -8.90 15.73 -12.13
N THR A 201 -9.15 16.49 -11.07
CA THR A 201 -9.37 15.99 -9.72
C THR A 201 -10.80 16.29 -9.31
N VAL A 202 -11.44 15.36 -8.61
CA VAL A 202 -12.86 15.44 -8.24
C VAL A 202 -12.99 15.35 -6.73
N CYS A 203 -13.57 16.37 -6.12
CA CYS A 203 -13.96 16.38 -4.72
C CYS A 203 -15.40 15.85 -4.60
N ASP A 204 -15.60 14.87 -3.70
CA ASP A 204 -16.91 14.44 -3.22
C ASP A 204 -17.05 14.89 -1.77
N GLU A 205 -17.81 15.98 -1.57
CA GLU A 205 -18.07 16.55 -0.24
C GLU A 205 -18.83 15.58 0.68
N ALA A 206 -19.74 14.78 0.13
CA ALA A 206 -20.57 13.87 0.92
C ALA A 206 -19.75 12.66 1.40
N ALA A 207 -18.91 12.12 0.53
CA ALA A 207 -17.97 11.04 0.85
C ALA A 207 -16.68 11.54 1.53
N ARG A 208 -16.50 12.87 1.63
CA ARG A 208 -15.30 13.52 2.17
C ARG A 208 -14.04 12.92 1.55
N SER A 209 -14.00 12.97 0.21
CA SER A 209 -12.94 12.32 -0.56
C SER A 209 -12.54 13.12 -1.79
N TRP A 210 -11.31 12.90 -2.23
CA TRP A 210 -10.80 13.35 -3.51
C TRP A 210 -10.42 12.16 -4.36
N SER A 211 -10.76 12.21 -5.64
CA SER A 211 -10.37 11.19 -6.59
C SER A 211 -9.75 11.80 -7.84
N ALA A 212 -8.86 11.05 -8.46
CA ALA A 212 -8.28 11.37 -9.74
C ALA A 212 -7.96 10.07 -10.48
N TYR A 213 -7.68 10.17 -11.78
CA TYR A 213 -7.24 9.03 -12.56
C TYR A 213 -5.90 9.38 -13.21
N SER A 214 -4.95 8.45 -13.12
CA SER A 214 -3.67 8.48 -13.81
C SER A 214 -3.80 7.76 -15.15
N PRO A 215 -3.77 8.46 -16.30
CA PRO A 215 -3.82 7.80 -17.60
C PRO A 215 -2.54 7.01 -17.92
N VAL A 216 -1.38 7.44 -17.41
CA VAL A 216 -0.10 6.77 -17.69
C VAL A 216 0.09 5.53 -16.81
N LEU A 217 -0.24 5.63 -15.52
CA LEU A 217 -0.19 4.49 -14.60
C LEU A 217 -1.48 3.67 -14.65
N ASP A 218 -2.51 4.11 -15.37
CA ASP A 218 -3.80 3.41 -15.56
C ASP A 218 -4.40 2.95 -14.23
N CYS A 219 -4.54 3.88 -13.29
CA CYS A 219 -5.11 3.60 -11.98
C CYS A 219 -5.82 4.83 -11.41
N GLY A 220 -6.81 4.59 -10.54
CA GLY A 220 -7.40 5.66 -9.75
C GLY A 220 -6.50 6.03 -8.58
N LEU A 221 -6.45 7.32 -8.25
CA LEU A 221 -5.95 7.84 -6.99
C LEU A 221 -7.16 8.28 -6.17
N LEU A 222 -7.18 7.94 -4.89
CA LEU A 222 -8.24 8.27 -3.97
C LEU A 222 -7.62 8.80 -2.67
N LEU A 223 -8.22 9.81 -2.08
CA LEU A 223 -7.91 10.32 -0.75
C LEU A 223 -9.22 10.37 0.02
N VAL A 224 -9.34 9.63 1.13
CA VAL A 224 -10.58 9.58 1.93
C VAL A 224 -10.30 9.96 3.37
N GLN A 225 -11.17 10.78 3.96
CA GLN A 225 -11.03 11.18 5.36
C GLN A 225 -11.18 10.04 6.37
N GLU A 226 -11.98 9.04 6.06
CA GLU A 226 -12.22 7.92 6.98
C GLU A 226 -10.97 7.05 7.12
N LEU A 227 -10.20 6.90 6.03
CA LEU A 227 -8.90 6.24 6.02
C LEU A 227 -7.81 7.07 6.72
N HIS A 228 -8.04 8.38 6.90
CA HIS A 228 -7.14 9.32 7.59
C HIS A 228 -7.09 9.13 9.11
N GLN A 229 -8.12 8.54 9.74
CA GLN A 229 -8.20 8.45 11.21
C GLN A 229 -7.24 7.42 11.82
N HIS A 230 -6.52 6.65 11.00
CA HIS A 230 -5.66 5.56 11.42
C HIS A 230 -4.16 5.74 11.08
N GLU A 231 -3.69 6.97 10.80
CA GLU A 231 -2.26 7.40 10.68
C GLU A 231 -1.32 6.66 9.69
N THR A 232 -1.69 5.55 9.07
CA THR A 232 -0.66 4.57 8.68
C THR A 232 -0.10 4.65 7.26
N ASP A 233 -0.72 5.44 6.39
CA ASP A 233 -0.26 5.69 5.01
C ASP A 233 -0.64 7.08 4.48
N GLY A 234 -1.06 7.99 5.37
CA GLY A 234 -1.52 9.32 4.99
C GLY A 234 -2.77 9.35 4.11
N GLY A 235 -3.53 8.25 4.07
CA GLY A 235 -4.90 8.15 3.54
C GLY A 235 -5.07 8.27 2.02
N TYR A 236 -3.98 8.30 1.27
CA TYR A 236 -4.01 8.06 -0.18
C TYR A 236 -4.21 6.59 -0.46
N ARG A 237 -4.95 6.28 -1.52
CA ARG A 237 -5.19 4.94 -2.04
C ARG A 237 -5.02 4.90 -3.54
N ILE A 238 -4.39 3.83 -4.02
CA ILE A 238 -4.47 3.43 -5.42
C ILE A 238 -5.69 2.53 -5.57
N LEU A 239 -6.57 2.85 -6.51
CA LEU A 239 -7.71 2.02 -6.87
C LEU A 239 -7.27 0.95 -7.86
N ASP A 240 -7.66 -0.28 -7.59
CA ASP A 240 -7.48 -1.38 -8.53
C ASP A 240 -8.37 -1.13 -9.77
N PRO A 241 -7.81 -1.04 -10.99
CA PRO A 241 -8.59 -0.76 -12.19
C PRO A 241 -9.56 -1.89 -12.57
N GLU A 242 -9.37 -3.11 -12.07
CA GLU A 242 -10.26 -4.25 -12.34
C GLU A 242 -11.47 -4.28 -11.42
N THR A 243 -11.28 -3.96 -10.13
CA THR A 243 -12.35 -4.04 -9.12
C THR A 243 -12.94 -2.69 -8.75
N GLY A 244 -12.22 -1.59 -8.97
CA GLY A 244 -12.55 -0.25 -8.47
C GLY A 244 -12.27 -0.06 -6.98
N GLU A 245 -11.79 -1.10 -6.29
CA GLU A 245 -11.59 -1.10 -4.85
C GLU A 245 -10.21 -0.53 -4.46
N PRO A 246 -10.09 0.16 -3.31
CA PRO A 246 -8.80 0.61 -2.79
C PRO A 246 -7.85 -0.55 -2.49
N LEU A 247 -6.60 -0.44 -2.95
CA LEU A 247 -5.54 -1.38 -2.58
C LEU A 247 -5.17 -1.20 -1.11
N VAL A 248 -5.26 -2.31 -0.37
CA VAL A 248 -4.99 -2.40 1.07
C VAL A 248 -3.50 -2.17 1.37
N SER A 249 -3.23 -1.36 2.39
CA SER A 249 -1.88 -1.05 2.86
C SER A 249 -1.21 -2.26 3.51
N SER A 250 0.12 -2.21 3.65
CA SER A 250 0.86 -3.29 4.31
C SER A 250 0.44 -3.47 5.77
N LYS A 251 0.18 -2.37 6.49
CA LYS A 251 -0.29 -2.45 7.87
C LYS A 251 -1.71 -3.01 7.96
N GLU A 252 -2.62 -2.56 7.10
CA GLU A 252 -3.99 -3.10 7.08
C GLU A 252 -3.98 -4.62 6.82
N LYS A 253 -3.06 -5.12 5.99
CA LYS A 253 -2.85 -6.57 5.80
C LYS A 253 -2.36 -7.26 7.08
N ASP A 254 -1.41 -6.66 7.79
CA ASP A 254 -0.91 -7.20 9.06
C ASP A 254 -2.00 -7.24 10.14
N ASP A 255 -2.76 -6.14 10.28
CA ASP A 255 -3.87 -6.03 11.23
C ASP A 255 -4.99 -7.06 10.89
N LEU A 256 -5.30 -7.26 9.60
CA LEU A 256 -6.24 -8.30 9.14
C LEU A 256 -5.74 -9.71 9.47
N LEU A 257 -4.44 -9.97 9.26
CA LEU A 257 -3.84 -11.25 9.57
C LEU A 257 -3.87 -11.54 11.08
N GLU A 258 -3.58 -10.55 11.92
CA GLU A 258 -3.65 -10.65 13.37
C GLU A 258 -5.09 -10.88 13.86
N ALA A 259 -6.06 -10.18 13.29
CA ALA A 259 -7.48 -10.37 13.58
C ALA A 259 -7.94 -11.79 13.21
N GLN A 260 -7.55 -12.30 12.03
CA GLN A 260 -7.86 -13.65 11.59
C GLN A 260 -7.24 -14.71 12.51
N GLN A 261 -5.97 -14.53 12.91
CA GLN A 261 -5.30 -15.42 13.86
C GLN A 261 -5.99 -15.41 15.22
N SER A 262 -6.42 -14.24 15.71
CA SER A 262 -7.13 -14.10 16.98
C SER A 262 -8.49 -14.79 16.94
N GLN A 263 -9.22 -14.66 15.82
CA GLN A 263 -10.50 -15.36 15.61
C GLN A 263 -10.31 -16.87 15.60
N LEU A 264 -9.28 -17.38 14.92
CA LEU A 264 -8.96 -18.81 14.91
C LEU A 264 -8.62 -19.33 16.31
N ARG A 265 -7.82 -18.60 17.09
CA ARG A 265 -7.52 -18.95 18.48
C ARG A 265 -8.77 -18.98 19.35
N ALA A 266 -9.66 -18.00 19.21
CA ALA A 266 -10.93 -17.96 19.94
C ALA A 266 -11.86 -19.11 19.55
N GLN A 267 -11.91 -19.48 18.26
CA GLN A 267 -12.68 -20.63 17.79
C GLN A 267 -12.11 -21.93 18.35
N GLN A 268 -10.78 -22.10 18.37
CA GLN A 268 -10.14 -23.27 18.93
C GLN A 268 -10.43 -23.40 20.44
N ALA A 269 -10.31 -22.31 21.20
CA ALA A 269 -10.62 -22.31 22.63
C ALA A 269 -12.08 -22.72 22.92
N ARG A 270 -13.05 -22.29 22.09
CA ARG A 270 -14.45 -22.71 22.22
C ARG A 270 -14.65 -24.19 21.91
N LEU A 271 -13.93 -24.72 20.92
CA LEU A 271 -13.96 -26.16 20.61
C LEU A 271 -13.37 -26.97 21.77
N ASP A 272 -12.27 -26.50 22.36
CA ASP A 272 -11.63 -27.15 23.50
C ASP A 272 -12.54 -27.13 24.73
N GLU A 273 -13.23 -26.02 25.00
CA GLU A 273 -14.23 -25.91 26.07
C GLU A 273 -15.41 -26.87 25.86
N ARG A 274 -15.95 -26.94 24.64
CA ARG A 274 -17.02 -27.90 24.30
C ARG A 274 -16.56 -29.35 24.42
N ASN A 275 -15.35 -29.66 23.98
CA ASN A 275 -14.78 -30.99 24.14
C ASN A 275 -14.62 -31.36 25.62
N ALA A 276 -14.19 -30.41 26.46
CA ALA A 276 -14.10 -30.60 27.90
C ALA A 276 -15.48 -30.82 28.56
N GLU A 277 -16.51 -30.09 28.12
CA GLU A 277 -17.90 -30.28 28.58
C GLU A 277 -18.44 -31.68 28.21
N ILE A 278 -18.22 -32.10 26.96
CA ILE A 278 -18.60 -33.44 26.49
C ILE A 278 -17.86 -34.53 27.27
N ALA A 279 -16.55 -34.37 27.48
CA ALA A 279 -15.74 -35.29 28.28
C ALA A 279 -16.24 -35.36 29.73
N GLY A 280 -16.60 -34.22 30.33
CA GLY A 280 -17.21 -34.14 31.66
C GLY A 280 -18.54 -34.90 31.75
N MET A 281 -19.41 -34.73 30.75
CA MET A 281 -20.69 -35.43 30.66
C MET A 281 -20.50 -36.94 30.49
N ALA A 282 -19.57 -37.36 29.63
CA ALA A 282 -19.20 -38.77 29.45
C ALA A 282 -18.72 -39.41 30.76
N ALA A 283 -17.84 -38.73 31.50
CA ALA A 283 -17.35 -39.23 32.80
C ALA A 283 -18.47 -39.26 33.87
N ALA A 284 -19.41 -38.31 33.84
CA ALA A 284 -20.55 -38.31 34.75
C ALA A 284 -21.51 -39.48 34.48
N LEU A 285 -21.78 -39.77 33.19
CA LEU A 285 -22.59 -40.93 32.80
C LEU A 285 -21.91 -42.25 33.19
N ALA A 286 -20.60 -42.38 32.93
CA ALA A 286 -19.83 -43.56 33.33
C ALA A 286 -19.86 -43.77 34.85
N ARG A 287 -19.77 -42.71 35.65
CA ARG A 287 -19.90 -42.77 37.11
C ARG A 287 -21.27 -43.29 37.55
N ILE A 288 -22.35 -42.79 36.95
CA ILE A 288 -23.72 -43.21 37.28
C ILE A 288 -23.93 -44.69 36.94
N GLN A 289 -23.40 -45.14 35.80
CA GLN A 289 -23.64 -46.48 35.29
C GLN A 289 -22.71 -47.55 35.89
N PHE A 290 -21.42 -47.24 36.08
CA PHE A 290 -20.39 -48.23 36.42
C PHE A 290 -19.60 -47.91 37.70
N GLY A 291 -19.83 -46.75 38.32
CA GLY A 291 -19.14 -46.31 39.55
C GLY A 291 -17.87 -45.49 39.30
N ASP A 292 -17.25 -45.01 40.40
CA ASP A 292 -16.17 -44.03 40.35
C ASP A 292 -14.88 -44.52 39.68
N ALA A 293 -14.50 -45.78 39.92
CA ALA A 293 -13.25 -46.34 39.37
C ALA A 293 -13.22 -46.29 37.83
N VAL A 294 -14.32 -46.65 37.18
CA VAL A 294 -14.46 -46.66 35.71
C VAL A 294 -14.49 -45.23 35.16
N ALA A 295 -15.12 -44.30 35.87
CA ALA A 295 -15.16 -42.89 35.46
C ALA A 295 -13.77 -42.23 35.53
N ASP A 296 -12.99 -42.55 36.55
CA ASP A 296 -11.63 -42.03 36.70
C ASP A 296 -10.67 -42.62 35.67
N GLU A 297 -10.80 -43.91 35.35
CA GLU A 297 -10.03 -44.54 34.27
C GLU A 297 -10.36 -43.93 32.91
N LEU A 298 -11.65 -43.71 32.62
CA LEU A 298 -12.09 -43.05 31.38
C LEU A 298 -11.54 -41.63 31.25
N ARG A 299 -11.49 -40.86 32.36
CA ARG A 299 -10.86 -39.52 32.36
C ARG A 299 -9.37 -39.58 32.04
N LEU A 300 -8.66 -40.57 32.61
CA LEU A 300 -7.24 -40.76 32.34
C LEU A 300 -7.01 -41.06 30.85
N MET A 301 -7.85 -41.91 30.26
CA MET A 301 -7.78 -42.23 28.82
C MET A 301 -8.02 -41.01 27.94
N MET A 302 -9.03 -40.20 28.27
CA MET A 302 -9.32 -38.93 27.56
C MET A 302 -8.17 -37.93 27.64
N GLN A 303 -7.41 -37.89 28.75
CA GLN A 303 -6.25 -37.01 28.90
C GLN A 303 -5.03 -37.47 28.10
N GLN A 304 -4.93 -38.78 27.86
CA GLN A 304 -3.81 -39.41 27.15
C GLN A 304 -4.00 -39.45 25.64
N SER A 305 -5.19 -39.11 25.13
CA SER A 305 -5.55 -39.23 23.73
C SER A 305 -6.11 -37.93 23.16
N SER A 306 -5.83 -37.68 21.89
CA SER A 306 -6.39 -36.56 21.12
C SER A 306 -7.71 -36.92 20.43
N ALA A 307 -8.23 -38.13 20.63
CA ALA A 307 -9.48 -38.57 20.01
C ALA A 307 -10.69 -37.83 20.62
N SER A 308 -11.58 -37.36 19.75
CA SER A 308 -12.79 -36.62 20.14
C SER A 308 -13.91 -37.53 20.66
N LEU A 309 -14.83 -36.94 21.42
CA LEU A 309 -16.07 -37.56 21.90
C LEU A 309 -17.29 -36.74 21.46
N PRO A 310 -18.51 -37.35 21.41
CA PRO A 310 -18.81 -38.76 21.65
C PRO A 310 -18.53 -39.65 20.42
N HIS A 311 -18.05 -40.87 20.65
CA HIS A 311 -17.93 -41.90 19.60
C HIS A 311 -19.17 -42.80 19.61
N ALA A 312 -19.74 -43.09 18.43
CA ALA A 312 -21.00 -43.83 18.31
C ALA A 312 -20.95 -45.20 19.00
N GLU A 313 -19.82 -45.91 18.90
CA GLU A 313 -19.64 -47.21 19.54
C GLU A 313 -19.60 -47.11 21.07
N LEU A 314 -18.96 -46.06 21.62
CA LEU A 314 -18.93 -45.82 23.07
C LEU A 314 -20.33 -45.50 23.61
N VAL A 315 -21.12 -44.71 22.86
CA VAL A 315 -22.50 -44.42 23.19
C VAL A 315 -23.37 -45.68 23.11
N GLN A 316 -23.15 -46.53 22.11
CA GLN A 316 -23.87 -47.80 21.98
C GLN A 316 -23.55 -48.75 23.15
N ALA A 317 -22.27 -48.89 23.52
CA ALA A 317 -21.86 -49.69 24.68
C ALA A 317 -22.49 -49.21 25.99
N TRP A 318 -22.69 -47.89 26.15
CA TRP A 318 -23.45 -47.34 27.27
C TRP A 318 -24.92 -47.73 27.25
N MET A 319 -25.59 -47.66 26.08
CA MET A 319 -27.01 -48.01 25.96
C MET A 319 -27.29 -49.50 26.17
N ASP A 320 -26.34 -50.36 25.81
CA ASP A 320 -26.53 -51.81 25.83
C ASP A 320 -26.39 -52.44 27.23
N ASN A 321 -26.17 -51.66 28.29
CA ASN A 321 -25.95 -52.13 29.68
C ASN A 321 -24.83 -53.22 29.78
N GLY A 322 -23.75 -53.07 29.00
CA GLY A 322 -22.61 -53.99 29.02
C GLY A 322 -21.82 -53.98 30.33
N SER A 323 -20.89 -54.93 30.52
CA SER A 323 -19.99 -54.91 31.69
C SER A 323 -19.03 -53.72 31.64
N ALA A 324 -18.57 -53.25 32.80
CA ALA A 324 -17.56 -52.18 32.90
C ALA A 324 -16.29 -52.48 32.08
N GLU A 325 -15.86 -53.75 32.08
CA GLU A 325 -14.68 -54.23 31.37
C GLU A 325 -14.82 -54.09 29.84
N ALA A 326 -15.97 -54.49 29.29
CA ALA A 326 -16.24 -54.35 27.86
C ALA A 326 -16.31 -52.87 27.42
N PHE A 327 -16.84 -51.99 28.27
CA PHE A 327 -16.86 -50.55 28.01
C PHE A 327 -15.44 -49.96 27.99
N LEU A 328 -14.60 -50.33 28.96
CA LEU A 328 -13.22 -49.84 29.04
C LEU A 328 -12.34 -50.35 27.90
N ASP A 329 -12.52 -51.60 27.46
CA ASP A 329 -11.80 -52.13 26.29
C ASP A 329 -12.11 -51.37 25.01
N LEU A 330 -13.38 -51.04 24.79
CA LEU A 330 -13.80 -50.22 23.66
C LEU A 330 -13.23 -48.78 23.75
N ALA A 331 -13.21 -48.21 24.96
CA ALA A 331 -12.61 -46.89 25.20
C ALA A 331 -11.10 -46.91 24.89
N ARG A 332 -10.37 -47.92 25.36
CA ARG A 332 -8.93 -48.09 25.05
C ARG A 332 -8.70 -48.18 23.54
N GLN A 333 -9.52 -48.94 22.82
CA GLN A 333 -9.43 -49.05 21.37
C GLN A 333 -9.66 -47.69 20.68
N HIS A 334 -10.69 -46.94 21.08
CA HIS A 334 -10.98 -45.61 20.54
C HIS A 334 -9.84 -44.61 20.79
N PHE A 335 -9.30 -44.63 22.01
CA PHE A 335 -8.22 -43.73 22.41
C PHE A 335 -6.83 -44.17 21.95
N GLY A 336 -6.69 -45.36 21.34
CA GLY A 336 -5.44 -45.91 20.86
C GLY A 336 -4.49 -46.37 21.97
N LEU A 337 -5.03 -46.73 23.14
CA LEU A 337 -4.27 -47.14 24.32
C LEU A 337 -4.18 -48.67 24.40
N SER A 338 -3.01 -49.20 24.76
CA SER A 338 -2.84 -50.63 25.03
C SER A 338 -3.47 -51.01 26.39
N ALA A 339 -4.02 -52.23 26.50
CA ALA A 339 -4.51 -52.76 27.78
C ALA A 339 -3.44 -52.65 28.87
N SER A 340 -3.82 -52.22 30.07
CA SER A 340 -2.94 -52.21 31.24
C SER A 340 -2.44 -53.64 31.47
N GLN A 341 -1.12 -53.82 31.36
CA GLN A 341 -0.48 -55.03 31.86
C GLN A 341 -0.44 -54.88 33.39
N ASP A 342 -1.30 -55.65 34.07
CA ASP A 342 -1.32 -55.76 35.53
C ASP A 342 0.02 -56.21 36.12
#